data_AF-A0A349D7R9-F1
#
_entry.id   AF-A0A349D7R9-F1
#
_cell.length_a   1.000
_cell.length_b   1.000
_cell.length_c   1.000
_cell.angle_alpha   90.00
_cell.angle_beta   90.00
_cell.angle_gamma   90.00
#
_symmetry.space_group_name_H-M   'P 1'
#
loop_
_entity.id
_entity.type
_entity.pdbx_description
1 polymer ?
#
loop_
_entity_poly.entity_id
_entity_poly.type
_entity_poly.pdbx_seq_one_letter_code
_entity_poly.pdbx_strand_id
1 'polypeptide(L)'
;MDRGFEVVFPLENGDTSVVNFRDWKVSFELLEGDQLIVKEEFDKYVFKTHIPNDDALNFSFISKVDVAGYNALEDRVHIKCLLLSVRSNTGYYFDLRIGPNGIERIDKVEIT
;
A
#
# COMPACT_ATOMS: atom_id res chain seq x y z
N MET A 1 -16.41 8.28 -4.84
CA MET A 1 -16.32 7.16 -5.80
C MET A 1 -15.35 6.16 -5.22
N ASP A 2 -15.83 4.96 -4.90
CA ASP A 2 -15.01 3.82 -4.48
C ASP A 2 -14.00 3.52 -5.60
N ARG A 3 -12.72 3.80 -5.39
CA ARG A 3 -11.66 3.51 -6.36
C ARG A 3 -11.37 2.01 -6.37
N GLY A 4 -10.94 1.48 -7.51
CA GLY A 4 -10.68 0.05 -7.70
C GLY A 4 -10.28 -0.25 -9.14
N PHE A 5 -10.18 -1.54 -9.46
CA PHE A 5 -9.86 -2.03 -10.80
C PHE A 5 -10.60 -3.34 -11.11
N GLU A 6 -10.85 -3.57 -12.39
CA GLU A 6 -11.52 -4.77 -12.88
C GLU A 6 -10.51 -5.76 -13.45
N VAL A 7 -10.69 -7.03 -13.15
CA VAL A 7 -9.90 -8.11 -13.74
C VAL A 7 -10.84 -9.07 -14.46
N VAL A 8 -10.54 -9.34 -15.71
CA VAL A 8 -11.30 -10.27 -16.56
C VAL A 8 -10.63 -11.64 -16.49
N PHE A 9 -11.37 -12.64 -16.02
CA PHE A 9 -10.94 -14.03 -15.96
C PHE A 9 -11.65 -14.86 -17.04
N PRO A 10 -10.93 -15.58 -17.90
CA PRO A 10 -11.55 -16.52 -18.83
C PRO A 10 -12.10 -17.73 -18.07
N LEU A 11 -13.28 -18.19 -18.45
CA LEU A 11 -13.92 -19.39 -17.92
C LEU A 11 -13.73 -20.57 -18.87
N GLU A 12 -13.77 -21.80 -18.34
CA GLU A 12 -13.56 -23.02 -19.14
C GLU A 12 -14.61 -23.22 -20.25
N ASN A 13 -15.78 -22.60 -20.11
CA ASN A 13 -16.87 -22.66 -21.09
C ASN A 13 -16.72 -21.63 -22.24
N GLY A 14 -15.64 -20.84 -22.25
CA GLY A 14 -15.40 -19.79 -23.25
C GLY A 14 -16.00 -18.43 -22.91
N ASP A 15 -16.75 -18.31 -21.81
CA ASP A 15 -17.22 -17.02 -21.30
C ASP A 15 -16.12 -16.29 -20.51
N THR A 16 -16.41 -15.07 -20.09
CA THR A 16 -15.55 -14.30 -19.18
C THR A 16 -16.29 -13.89 -17.92
N SER A 17 -15.59 -13.91 -16.80
CA SER A 17 -16.04 -13.33 -15.53
C SER A 17 -15.26 -12.04 -15.25
N VAL A 18 -15.97 -10.99 -14.85
CA VAL A 18 -15.34 -9.73 -14.42
C VAL A 18 -15.40 -9.66 -12.90
N VAL A 19 -14.23 -9.54 -12.27
CA VAL A 19 -14.10 -9.40 -10.82
C VAL A 19 -13.59 -8.00 -10.50
N ASN A 20 -14.31 -7.32 -9.61
CA ASN A 20 -14.00 -5.96 -9.18
C ASN A 20 -13.20 -5.98 -7.87
N PHE A 21 -11.97 -5.51 -7.92
CA PHE A 21 -11.12 -5.29 -6.76
C PHE A 21 -11.25 -3.85 -6.31
N ARG A 22 -11.59 -3.63 -5.04
CA ARG A 22 -11.61 -2.30 -4.44
C ARG A 22 -10.22 -1.92 -3.97
N ASP A 23 -9.83 -0.68 -4.23
CA ASP A 23 -8.63 -0.11 -3.65
C ASP A 23 -8.88 0.21 -2.18
N TRP A 24 -7.84 0.01 -1.38
CA TRP A 24 -7.84 0.31 0.04
C TRP A 24 -7.04 1.58 0.27
N LYS A 25 -7.55 2.42 1.17
CA LYS A 25 -6.80 3.52 1.75
C LYS A 25 -6.37 3.12 3.15
N VAL A 26 -5.18 3.57 3.53
CA VAL A 26 -4.65 3.41 4.87
C VAL A 26 -4.78 4.76 5.56
N SER A 27 -5.52 4.79 6.66
CA SER A 27 -5.54 5.92 7.58
C SER A 27 -4.66 5.59 8.77
N PHE A 28 -3.63 6.39 9.00
CA PHE A 28 -2.68 6.23 10.08
C PHE A 28 -2.74 7.44 11.01
N GLU A 29 -2.81 7.18 12.31
CA GLU A 29 -2.77 8.22 13.34
C GLU A 29 -1.79 7.78 14.43
N LEU A 30 -0.83 8.64 14.76
CA LEU A 30 0.05 8.49 15.91
C LEU A 30 -0.37 9.49 16.97
N LEU A 31 -0.62 9.00 18.19
CA LEU A 31 -0.98 9.82 19.33
C LEU A 31 0.00 9.58 20.47
N GLU A 32 0.34 10.65 21.20
CA GLU A 32 0.99 10.58 22.50
C GLU A 32 -0.04 10.96 23.58
N GLY A 33 -0.55 9.95 24.30
CA GLY A 33 -1.76 10.13 25.09
C GLY A 33 -2.94 10.50 24.18
N ASP A 34 -3.57 11.65 24.44
CA ASP A 34 -4.66 12.19 23.62
C ASP A 34 -4.16 13.22 22.57
N GLN A 35 -2.86 13.54 22.57
CA GLN A 35 -2.30 14.51 21.63
C GLN A 35 -2.00 13.83 20.30
N LEU A 36 -2.63 14.30 19.23
CA LEU A 36 -2.30 13.87 17.87
C LEU A 36 -0.91 14.39 17.49
N ILE A 37 -0.01 13.46 17.15
CA ILE A 37 1.35 13.74 16.69
C ILE A 37 1.38 13.81 15.17
N VAL A 38 0.87 12.78 14.49
CA VAL A 38 0.73 12.74 13.03
C VAL A 38 -0.56 12.05 12.61
N LYS A 39 -1.17 12.56 11.55
CA LYS A 39 -2.27 11.92 10.82
C LYS A 39 -1.92 11.87 9.34
N GLU A 40 -1.93 10.68 8.77
CA GLU A 40 -1.60 10.44 7.37
C GLU A 40 -2.66 9.55 6.72
N GLU A 41 -3.04 9.88 5.48
CA GLU A 41 -3.87 9.01 4.65
C GLU A 41 -3.16 8.74 3.33
N PHE A 42 -2.98 7.47 2.99
CA PHE A 42 -2.35 7.10 1.73
C PHE A 42 -3.00 5.90 1.06
N ASP A 43 -2.79 5.77 -0.24
CA ASP A 43 -3.20 4.64 -1.07
C ASP A 43 -2.00 4.08 -1.85
N LYS A 44 -2.24 3.08 -2.70
CA LYS A 44 -1.16 2.42 -3.47
C LYS A 44 -0.34 3.38 -4.33
N TYR A 45 -0.85 4.54 -4.71
CA TYR A 45 -0.15 5.45 -5.62
C TYR A 45 1.06 6.14 -5.01
N VAL A 46 1.21 6.12 -3.67
CA VAL A 46 2.46 6.57 -3.03
C VAL A 46 3.67 5.71 -3.44
N PHE A 47 3.44 4.48 -3.91
CA PHE A 47 4.50 3.56 -4.35
C PHE A 47 4.89 3.72 -5.82
N LYS A 48 4.26 4.63 -6.59
CA LYS A 48 4.42 4.71 -8.06
C LYS A 48 5.86 4.83 -8.53
N THR A 49 6.71 5.55 -7.79
CA THR A 49 8.12 5.77 -8.17
C THR A 49 9.00 4.53 -7.94
N HIS A 50 8.48 3.52 -7.25
CA HIS A 50 9.20 2.30 -6.88
C HIS A 50 8.69 1.05 -7.61
N ILE A 51 7.65 1.20 -8.43
CA ILE A 51 7.08 0.13 -9.23
C ILE A 51 7.39 0.43 -10.70
N PRO A 52 8.14 -0.45 -11.40
CA PRO A 52 8.71 -0.15 -12.71
C PRO A 52 7.68 -0.10 -13.86
N ASN A 53 6.45 -0.55 -13.63
CA ASN A 53 5.39 -0.61 -14.63
C ASN A 53 4.07 -0.13 -14.02
N ASP A 54 3.43 0.85 -14.66
CA ASP A 54 2.11 1.38 -14.28
C ASP A 54 1.05 0.28 -14.21
N ASP A 55 1.09 -0.71 -15.11
CA ASP A 55 0.16 -1.83 -15.08
C ASP A 55 0.30 -2.65 -13.79
N ALA A 56 1.53 -2.88 -13.32
CA ALA A 56 1.73 -3.62 -12.09
C ALA A 56 1.07 -2.92 -10.90
N LEU A 57 1.19 -1.59 -10.80
CA LEU A 57 0.54 -0.80 -9.76
C LEU A 57 -0.99 -0.72 -9.94
N ASN A 58 -1.46 -0.52 -11.17
CA ASN A 58 -2.88 -0.34 -11.47
C ASN A 58 -3.70 -1.58 -11.10
N PHE A 59 -3.15 -2.78 -11.32
CA PHE A 59 -3.76 -4.07 -10.97
C PHE A 59 -3.31 -4.59 -9.59
N SER A 60 -2.83 -3.70 -8.72
CA SER A 60 -2.45 -4.02 -7.36
C SER A 60 -3.37 -3.40 -6.32
N PHE A 61 -3.38 -3.98 -5.12
CA PHE A 61 -4.02 -3.41 -3.92
C PHE A 61 -3.13 -3.59 -2.69
N ILE A 62 -3.31 -2.71 -1.68
CA ILE A 62 -2.62 -2.85 -0.39
C ILE A 62 -3.27 -4.02 0.34
N SER A 63 -2.50 -5.10 0.53
CA SER A 63 -2.99 -6.33 1.16
C SER A 63 -2.67 -6.40 2.65
N LYS A 64 -1.58 -5.77 3.09
CA LYS A 64 -1.19 -5.74 4.50
C LYS A 64 -0.48 -4.44 4.82
N VAL A 65 -0.74 -3.92 6.02
CA VAL A 65 -0.01 -2.84 6.67
C VAL A 65 0.37 -3.32 8.07
N ASP A 66 1.60 -3.08 8.48
CA ASP A 66 2.13 -3.49 9.77
C ASP A 66 2.99 -2.38 10.36
N VAL A 67 2.89 -2.13 11.66
CA VAL A 67 3.77 -1.16 12.34
C VAL A 67 5.01 -1.92 12.80
N ALA A 68 6.13 -1.67 12.12
CA ALA A 68 7.40 -2.36 12.38
C ALA A 68 8.16 -1.79 13.58
N GLY A 69 7.93 -0.52 13.92
CA GLY A 69 8.54 0.12 15.08
C GLY A 69 8.26 1.61 15.18
N TYR A 70 8.66 2.18 16.31
CA TYR A 70 8.56 3.61 16.61
C TYR A 70 9.86 4.10 17.22
N ASN A 71 10.37 5.23 16.71
CA ASN A 71 11.50 5.96 17.27
C ASN A 71 10.99 7.23 17.96
N ALA A 72 10.94 7.19 19.29
CA ALA A 72 10.46 8.29 20.12
C ALA A 72 11.36 9.54 20.14
N LEU A 73 12.65 9.42 19.76
CA LEU A 73 13.54 10.58 19.72
C LEU A 73 13.32 11.45 18.49
N GLU A 74 12.75 10.86 17.44
CA GLU A 74 12.55 11.51 16.14
C GLU A 74 11.07 11.61 15.76
N ASP A 75 10.16 11.18 16.63
CA ASP A 75 8.72 11.04 16.37
C ASP A 75 8.42 10.31 15.05
N ARG A 76 9.16 9.22 14.80
CA ARG A 76 9.12 8.49 13.54
C ARG A 76 8.59 7.08 13.69
N VAL A 77 7.63 6.73 12.85
CA VAL A 77 7.04 5.40 12.78
C VAL A 77 7.54 4.70 11.53
N HIS A 78 7.97 3.46 11.70
CA HIS A 78 8.31 2.56 10.61
C HIS A 78 7.10 1.67 10.32
N ILE A 79 6.56 1.78 9.12
CA ILE A 79 5.45 0.96 8.63
C ILE A 79 5.94 0.05 7.52
N LYS A 80 5.50 -1.21 7.55
CA LYS A 80 5.68 -2.19 6.47
C LYS A 80 4.37 -2.35 5.71
N CYS A 81 4.44 -2.22 4.40
CA CYS A 81 3.30 -2.40 3.50
C CYS A 81 3.57 -3.53 2.51
N LEU A 82 2.58 -4.41 2.32
CA LEU A 82 2.55 -5.38 1.24
C LEU A 82 1.51 -4.97 0.21
N LEU A 83 1.98 -4.75 -1.01
CA LEU A 83 1.15 -4.53 -2.18
C LEU A 83 1.13 -5.82 -3.02
N LEU A 84 -0.07 -6.34 -3.35
CA LEU A 84 -0.22 -7.53 -4.18
C LEU A 84 -0.77 -7.16 -5.56
N SER A 85 -0.06 -7.57 -6.62
CA SER A 85 -0.55 -7.46 -8.00
C SER A 85 -1.30 -8.71 -8.41
N VAL A 86 -2.58 -8.55 -8.75
CA VAL A 86 -3.46 -9.67 -9.12
C VAL A 86 -3.04 -10.28 -10.46
N ARG A 87 -2.62 -9.46 -11.43
CA ARG A 87 -2.28 -9.94 -12.78
C ARG A 87 -0.95 -10.69 -12.84
N SER A 88 0.06 -10.18 -12.15
CA SER A 88 1.40 -10.78 -12.20
C SER A 88 1.65 -11.78 -11.07
N ASN A 89 0.70 -11.97 -10.15
CA ASN A 89 0.86 -12.76 -8.93
C ASN A 89 2.14 -12.39 -8.16
N THR A 90 2.44 -11.09 -8.09
CA THR A 90 3.68 -10.56 -7.51
C THR A 90 3.35 -9.75 -6.26
N GLY A 91 4.10 -9.98 -5.18
CA GLY A 91 4.08 -9.14 -3.99
C GLY A 91 5.22 -8.13 -3.98
N TYR A 92 4.91 -6.88 -3.66
CA TYR A 92 5.87 -5.81 -3.47
C TYR A 92 5.86 -5.39 -2.00
N TYR A 93 7.02 -5.44 -1.36
CA TYR A 93 7.19 -5.06 0.03
C TYR A 93 7.79 -3.65 0.10
N PHE A 94 7.22 -2.81 0.95
CA PHE A 94 7.66 -1.44 1.14
C PHE A 94 7.87 -1.15 2.62
N ASP A 95 8.96 -0.47 2.92
CA ASP A 95 9.24 0.15 4.20
C ASP A 95 8.95 1.65 4.08
N LEU A 96 8.00 2.14 4.88
CA LEU A 96 7.65 3.55 4.95
C LEU A 96 8.16 4.13 6.27
N ARG A 97 8.70 5.35 6.21
CA ARG A 97 8.97 6.17 7.40
C ARG A 97 8.00 7.33 7.40
N ILE A 98 7.17 7.38 8.43
CA ILE A 98 6.24 8.47 8.67
C ILE A 98 6.76 9.26 9.86
N GLY A 99 7.01 10.55 9.64
CA GLY A 99 7.38 11.50 10.69
C GLY A 99 6.26 12.51 10.94
N PRO A 100 6.52 13.57 11.73
CA PRO A 100 5.51 14.57 12.09
C PRO A 100 4.86 15.29 10.89
N ASN A 101 5.54 15.31 9.74
CA ASN A 101 5.10 15.99 8.52
C ASN A 101 4.53 15.02 7.46
N GLY A 102 4.25 13.76 7.81
CA GLY A 102 3.71 12.74 6.91
C GLY A 102 4.76 11.74 6.43
N ILE A 103 4.57 11.17 5.24
CA ILE A 103 5.49 10.17 4.66
C ILE A 103 6.81 10.85 4.25
N GLU A 104 7.89 10.56 4.96
CA GLU A 104 9.21 11.14 4.72
C GLU A 104 10.05 10.29 3.76
N ARG A 105 9.86 8.97 3.78
CA ARG A 105 10.62 8.03 2.95
C ARG A 105 9.83 6.76 2.66
N ILE A 106 10.03 6.22 1.47
CA ILE A 106 9.52 4.93 1.01
C ILE A 106 10.72 4.19 0.43
N ASP A 107 10.98 2.99 0.92
CA ASP A 107 11.99 2.09 0.39
C ASP A 107 11.31 0.80 -0.08
N LYS A 108 11.65 0.33 -1.28
CA LYS A 108 11.24 -1.00 -1.76
C LYS A 108 12.17 -2.05 -1.15
N VAL A 109 11.58 -3.08 -0.55
CA VAL A 109 12.33 -4.20 0.04
C VAL A 109 12.41 -5.32 -0.99
N GLU A 110 13.63 -5.72 -1.33
CA GLU A 110 13.89 -6.91 -2.15
C GLU A 110 13.91 -8.14 -1.23
N ILE A 111 13.10 -9.15 -1.55
CA ILE A 111 13.17 -10.45 -0.90
C ILE A 111 14.08 -11.33 -1.74
N THR A 112 15.18 -11.79 -1.13
CA THR A 112 16.12 -12.75 -1.71
C THR A 112 15.84 -14.16 -1.23
#